data_AF-A0A2H0ALM4-F1
#
_entry.id   AF-A0A2H0ALM4-F1
#
_cell.length_a   1.000
_cell.length_b   1.000
_cell.length_c   1.000
_cell.angle_alpha   90.00
_cell.angle_beta   90.00
_cell.angle_gamma   90.00
#
_symmetry.space_group_name_H-M   'P 1'
#
loop_
_entity.id
_entity.type
_entity.pdbx_description
1 polymer ?
#
loop_
_entity_poly.entity_id
_entity_poly.type
_entity_poly.pdbx_seq_one_letter_code
_entity_poly.pdbx_strand_id
1 'polypeptide(L)'
;MPSITSFLIMITTKEVLIRRFKNCWPLPNLILVDGGKLQVGAAKSVLEEFGLRIPIVGIAKGPERNKNEFIGRIPGGTHERVLIQLRDEAHRFALDYHKKLRNAKFKE
;
A
#
# COMPACT_ATOMS: atom_id res chain seq x y z
N MET A 1 22.27 0.56 16.31
CA MET A 1 21.15 1.45 15.93
C MET A 1 20.60 0.93 14.61
N PRO A 2 19.40 0.32 14.55
CA PRO A 2 18.90 -0.17 13.28
C PRO A 2 18.52 1.04 12.43
N SER A 3 19.25 1.17 11.31
CA SER A 3 19.03 2.13 10.24
C SER A 3 17.57 2.13 9.81
N ILE A 4 16.93 3.31 9.90
CA ILE A 4 15.57 3.59 9.46
C ILE A 4 15.55 3.55 7.93
N THR A 5 15.54 2.35 7.34
CA THR A 5 15.48 2.20 5.90
C THR A 5 14.63 0.99 5.54
N SER A 6 13.30 1.18 5.57
CA SER A 6 12.37 0.31 4.81
C SER A 6 10.94 0.84 4.90
N PHE A 7 10.61 1.71 3.94
CA PHE A 7 9.33 2.39 3.84
C PHE A 7 8.17 1.46 3.47
N LEU A 8 7.01 1.87 3.98
CA LEU A 8 5.67 1.44 3.67
C LEU A 8 5.45 1.25 2.17
N ILE A 9 5.01 0.06 1.74
CA ILE A 9 4.61 -0.17 0.35
C ILE A 9 3.11 0.05 0.25
N MET A 10 2.71 0.92 -0.67
CA MET A 10 1.33 1.11 -1.10
C MET A 10 1.03 0.18 -2.28
N ILE A 11 0.06 -0.72 -2.13
CA ILE A 11 -0.29 -1.69 -3.18
C ILE A 11 -1.75 -1.65 -3.57
N THR A 12 -2.00 -1.92 -4.85
CA THR A 12 -3.35 -2.05 -5.44
C THR A 12 -3.60 -3.44 -6.03
N THR A 13 -2.54 -4.17 -6.42
CA THR A 13 -2.64 -5.48 -7.10
C THR A 13 -1.65 -6.52 -6.57
N LYS A 14 -2.04 -7.80 -6.67
CA LYS A 14 -1.24 -8.97 -6.29
C LYS A 14 0.11 -9.03 -7.02
N GLU A 15 0.12 -8.71 -8.31
CA GLU A 15 1.31 -8.76 -9.17
C GLU A 15 2.45 -7.85 -8.67
N VAL A 16 2.13 -6.68 -8.12
CA VAL A 16 3.15 -5.75 -7.60
C VAL A 16 3.92 -6.37 -6.43
N LEU A 17 3.23 -7.07 -5.52
CA LEU A 17 3.89 -7.75 -4.41
C LEU A 17 4.75 -8.92 -4.89
N ILE A 18 4.24 -9.73 -5.83
CA ILE A 18 4.99 -10.85 -6.39
C ILE A 18 6.28 -10.35 -7.02
N ARG A 19 6.21 -9.30 -7.84
CA ARG A 19 7.40 -8.68 -8.45
C ARG A 19 8.35 -8.17 -7.39
N ARG A 20 7.86 -7.48 -6.36
CA ARG A 20 8.72 -6.97 -5.30
C ARG A 20 9.48 -8.10 -4.60
N PHE A 21 8.78 -9.15 -4.14
CA PHE A 21 9.40 -10.21 -3.35
C PHE A 21 10.26 -11.17 -4.17
N LYS A 22 10.12 -11.17 -5.50
CA LYS A 22 11.07 -11.81 -6.42
C LYS A 22 12.39 -11.04 -6.55
N ASN A 23 12.44 -9.76 -6.16
CA ASN A 23 13.66 -8.96 -6.18
C ASN A 23 14.37 -9.02 -4.82
N CYS A 24 15.68 -8.77 -4.80
CA CYS A 24 16.50 -8.74 -3.58
C CYS A 24 16.39 -7.42 -2.79
N TRP A 25 15.20 -6.80 -2.77
CA TRP A 25 14.99 -5.55 -2.04
C TRP A 25 14.79 -5.80 -0.54
N PRO A 26 15.17 -4.86 0.32
CA PRO A 26 14.86 -4.93 1.73
C PRO A 26 13.37 -5.16 1.99
N LEU A 27 13.09 -6.07 2.93
CA LEU A 27 11.72 -6.31 3.37
C LEU A 27 11.19 -5.09 4.11
N PRO A 28 9.94 -4.69 3.85
CA PRO A 28 9.30 -3.62 4.60
C PRO A 28 8.93 -4.10 6.01
N ASN A 29 8.82 -3.16 6.94
CA ASN A 29 8.31 -3.42 8.29
C ASN A 29 6.76 -3.37 8.36
N LEU A 30 6.12 -2.81 7.34
CA LEU A 30 4.66 -2.65 7.22
C LEU A 30 4.28 -2.52 5.74
N ILE A 31 3.16 -3.14 5.35
CA ILE A 31 2.54 -2.97 4.03
C ILE A 31 1.23 -2.20 4.21
N LEU A 32 1.05 -1.12 3.44
CA LEU A 32 -0.19 -0.35 3.37
C LEU A 32 -0.93 -0.70 2.07
N VAL A 33 -2.22 -0.99 2.18
CA VAL A 33 -3.06 -1.32 1.02
C VAL A 33 -4.05 -0.18 0.81
N ASP A 34 -4.07 0.38 -0.40
CA ASP A 34 -5.06 1.40 -0.79
C ASP A 34 -6.39 0.72 -1.17
N GLY A 35 -7.04 0.15 -0.16
CA GLY A 35 -8.37 -0.41 -0.30
C GLY A 35 -8.77 -1.40 0.78
N GLY A 36 -9.87 -2.10 0.48
CA GLY A 36 -10.66 -2.88 1.43
C GLY A 36 -10.17 -4.30 1.71
N LYS A 37 -11.02 -5.07 2.40
CA LYS A 37 -10.73 -6.43 2.89
C LYS A 37 -10.26 -7.37 1.79
N LEU A 38 -10.82 -7.22 0.58
CA LEU A 38 -10.51 -8.04 -0.58
C LEU A 38 -9.05 -7.86 -1.04
N GLN A 39 -8.57 -6.62 -1.08
CA GLN A 39 -7.18 -6.33 -1.44
C GLN A 39 -6.20 -6.71 -0.34
N VAL A 40 -6.57 -6.47 0.93
CA VAL A 40 -5.78 -6.94 2.08
C VAL A 40 -5.66 -8.47 2.07
N GLY A 41 -6.74 -9.18 1.77
CA GLY A 41 -6.74 -10.64 1.61
C GLY A 41 -5.80 -11.09 0.50
N ALA A 42 -5.87 -10.47 -0.68
CA ALA A 42 -4.95 -10.77 -1.78
C ALA A 42 -3.47 -10.54 -1.40
N ALA A 43 -3.18 -9.46 -0.68
CA ALA A 43 -1.84 -9.17 -0.18
C ALA A 43 -1.36 -10.24 0.82
N LYS A 44 -2.25 -10.65 1.73
CA LYS A 44 -1.98 -11.69 2.72
C LYS A 44 -1.66 -13.03 2.05
N SER A 45 -2.42 -13.43 1.02
CA SER A 45 -2.14 -14.65 0.27
C SER A 45 -0.75 -14.63 -0.38
N VAL A 46 -0.28 -13.48 -0.89
CA VAL A 46 1.10 -13.38 -1.41
C VAL A 46 2.12 -13.54 -0.29
N LEU A 47 1.92 -12.91 0.86
CA LEU A 47 2.86 -13.09 1.97
C LEU A 47 2.93 -14.55 2.42
N GLU A 48 1.80 -15.24 2.47
CA GLU A 48 1.73 -16.68 2.78
C GLU A 48 2.49 -17.52 1.75
N GLU A 49 2.31 -17.24 0.45
CA GLU A 49 3.05 -17.92 -0.64
C GLU A 49 4.59 -17.75 -0.52
N PHE A 50 5.05 -16.60 -0.02
CA PHE A 50 6.47 -16.31 0.18
C PHE A 50 6.98 -16.62 1.60
N GLY A 51 6.13 -17.16 2.49
CA GLY A 51 6.49 -17.47 3.88
C GLY A 51 6.79 -16.24 4.76
N LEU A 52 6.29 -15.05 4.39
CA LEU A 52 6.58 -13.78 5.04
C LEU A 52 5.51 -13.44 6.10
N ARG A 53 5.95 -12.85 7.22
CA ARG A 53 5.06 -12.41 8.32
C ARG A 53 5.13 -10.91 8.54
N ILE A 54 4.86 -10.15 7.47
CA ILE A 54 4.90 -8.69 7.49
C ILE A 54 3.50 -8.17 7.86
N PRO A 55 3.37 -7.21 8.80
CA PRO A 55 2.11 -6.55 9.09
C PRO A 55 1.49 -5.91 7.83
N ILE A 56 0.18 -6.09 7.64
CA ILE A 56 -0.59 -5.45 6.58
C ILE A 56 -1.68 -4.59 7.21
N VAL A 57 -1.79 -3.35 6.74
CA VAL A 57 -2.89 -2.43 7.05
C VAL A 57 -3.54 -2.00 5.74
N GLY A 58 -4.85 -2.16 5.62
CA GLY A 58 -5.64 -1.56 4.54
C GLY A 58 -6.31 -0.28 5.01
N ILE A 59 -6.44 0.70 4.11
CA ILE A 59 -7.27 1.89 4.36
C ILE A 59 -8.31 1.99 3.25
N ALA A 60 -9.57 1.70 3.58
CA ALA A 60 -10.69 1.87 2.67
C ALA A 60 -11.35 3.26 2.86
N LYS A 61 -12.00 3.76 1.80
CA LYS A 61 -12.97 4.85 1.94
C LYS A 61 -14.19 4.30 2.68
N GLY A 62 -14.48 4.86 3.84
CA GLY A 62 -15.65 4.49 4.62
C GLY A 62 -16.96 4.96 3.96
N PRO A 63 -18.11 4.49 4.48
CA PRO A 63 -19.44 4.79 3.95
C PRO A 63 -19.83 6.27 4.09
N GLU A 64 -19.28 6.96 5.08
CA GLU A 64 -19.43 8.40 5.27
C GLU A 64 -18.33 9.16 4.52
N ARG A 65 -18.70 10.26 3.84
CA ARG A 65 -17.70 11.20 3.29
C ARG A 65 -16.77 11.61 4.45
N ASN A 66 -15.48 11.33 4.27
CA ASN A 66 -14.36 11.67 5.17
C ASN A 66 -14.00 10.64 6.26
N LYS A 67 -14.65 9.48 6.35
CA LYS A 67 -14.24 8.44 7.31
C LYS A 67 -13.33 7.41 6.64
N ASN A 68 -12.12 7.22 7.17
CA ASN A 68 -11.22 6.16 6.73
C ASN A 68 -11.52 4.90 7.55
N GLU A 69 -11.64 3.75 6.89
CA GLU A 69 -11.78 2.46 7.55
C GLU A 69 -10.44 1.72 7.50
N PHE A 70 -9.88 1.43 8.67
CA PHE A 70 -8.65 0.64 8.79
C PHE A 70 -8.96 -0.85 8.87
N ILE A 71 -8.19 -1.65 8.13
CA ILE A 71 -8.32 -3.10 8.08
C ILE A 71 -6.99 -3.70 8.52
N GLY A 72 -7.03 -4.55 9.54
CA GLY A 72 -5.83 -5.13 10.15
C GLY A 72 -5.33 -4.32 11.34
N ARG A 73 -4.25 -4.80 11.95
CA ARG A 73 -3.68 -4.20 13.17
C ARG A 73 -2.58 -3.22 12.80
N ILE A 74 -2.74 -1.97 13.23
CA ILE A 74 -1.67 -0.97 13.13
C ILE A 74 -0.56 -1.33 14.13
N PRO A 75 0.70 -1.47 13.70
CA PRO A 75 1.81 -1.72 14.61
C PRO A 75 1.97 -0.60 15.64
N GLY A 76 2.39 -0.97 16.86
CA GLY A 76 2.66 -0.01 17.93
C GLY A 76 3.68 1.05 17.49
N GLY A 77 3.45 2.30 17.91
CA GLY A 77 4.30 3.45 17.53
C GLY A 77 3.97 4.06 16.16
N THR A 78 3.00 3.52 15.41
CA THR A 78 2.53 4.10 14.14
C THR A 78 1.24 4.88 14.36
N HIS A 79 1.20 6.14 13.95
CA HIS A 79 -0.01 6.98 14.03
C HIS A 79 -0.89 6.84 12.79
N GLU A 80 -2.20 6.67 12.97
CA GLU A 80 -3.19 6.60 11.89
C GLU A 80 -3.09 7.76 10.90
N ARG A 81 -2.86 8.97 11.40
CA ARG A 81 -2.71 10.18 10.57
C ARG A 81 -1.56 10.05 9.56
N VAL A 82 -0.44 9.44 9.96
CA VAL A 82 0.71 9.22 9.08
C VAL A 82 0.36 8.22 7.97
N LEU A 83 -0.35 7.14 8.31
CA LEU A 83 -0.79 6.15 7.33
C LEU A 83 -1.78 6.75 6.32
N ILE A 84 -2.69 7.60 6.78
CA ILE A 84 -3.61 8.32 5.90
C ILE A 84 -2.85 9.25 4.95
N GLN A 85 -1.91 10.04 5.46
CA GLN A 85 -1.10 10.94 4.63
C GLN A 85 -0.28 10.17 3.59
N LEU A 86 0.34 9.06 3.98
CA LEU A 86 1.09 8.19 3.06
C LEU A 86 0.18 7.58 1.99
N ARG A 87 -1.05 7.19 2.38
CA ARG A 87 -2.06 6.75 1.41
C ARG A 87 -2.41 7.85 0.42
N ASP A 88 -2.75 9.03 0.93
CA ASP A 88 -3.21 10.14 0.10
C ASP A 88 -2.11 10.56 -0.88
N GLU A 89 -0.85 10.56 -0.44
CA GLU A 89 0.28 10.92 -1.28
C GLU A 89 0.55 9.90 -2.39
N ALA A 90 0.52 8.60 -2.09
CA ALA A 90 0.68 7.58 -3.14
C ALA A 90 -0.55 7.48 -4.06
N HIS A 91 -1.76 7.73 -3.54
CA HIS A 91 -2.96 7.86 -4.36
C HIS A 91 -2.85 9.05 -5.32
N ARG A 92 -2.42 10.22 -4.81
CA ARG A 92 -2.17 11.43 -5.62
C ARG A 92 -1.14 11.14 -6.71
N PHE A 93 -0.01 10.51 -6.36
CA PHE A 93 1.03 10.15 -7.33
C PHE A 93 0.49 9.25 -8.45
N ALA A 94 -0.30 8.23 -8.10
CA ALA A 94 -0.91 7.33 -9.08
C ALA A 94 -1.89 8.09 -10.01
N LEU A 95 -2.76 8.94 -9.45
CA LEU A 95 -3.68 9.76 -10.24
C LEU A 95 -2.95 10.70 -11.19
N ASP A 96 -1.89 11.37 -10.73
CA ASP A 96 -1.11 12.29 -11.54
C ASP A 96 -0.37 11.57 -12.68
N TYR A 97 0.18 10.38 -12.40
CA TYR A 97 0.79 9.54 -13.44
C TYR A 97 -0.22 9.12 -14.51
N HIS A 98 -1.42 8.66 -14.12
CA HIS A 98 -2.47 8.29 -15.07
C HIS A 98 -2.98 9.49 -15.87
N LYS A 99 -3.09 10.68 -15.26
CA LYS A 99 -3.44 11.92 -15.98
C LYS A 99 -2.40 12.25 -17.05
N LYS A 100 -1.11 12.20 -16.73
CA LYS A 100 -0.02 12.44 -17.69
C LYS A 100 -0.06 11.46 -18.88
N LEU A 101 -0.24 10.17 -18.61
CA LEU A 101 -0.34 9.15 -19.65
C LEU A 101 -1.53 9.37 -20.59
N ARG A 102 -2.70 9.75 -20.05
CA ARG A 102 -3.86 10.08 -20.89
C ARG A 102 -3.57 11.28 -21.78
N ASN A 103 -3.02 12.35 -21.23
CA ASN A 103 -2.73 13.57 -22.00
C ASN A 103 -1.64 13.36 -23.08
N ALA A 104 -0.69 12.46 -22.85
CA ALA A 104 0.33 12.11 -23.84
C ALA A 104 -0.27 11.37 -25.05
N LYS A 105 -1.27 10.50 -24.84
CA LYS A 105 -1.97 9.78 -25.92
C LYS A 105 -2.90 10.64 -26.78
N PHE A 106 -3.24 11.85 -26.35
CA PHE A 106 -4.02 12.82 -27.14
C PHE A 106 -3.15 13.75 -28.00
N LYS A 107 -1.82 13.61 -27.93
CA LYS A 107 -0.85 14.40 -28.73
C LYS A 107 -0.29 13.64 -29.94
N GLU A 108 -0.74 12.40 -30.17
CA GLU A 108 -0.52 11.62 -31.39
C GLU A 108 -1.81 11.57 -32.21
#